data_AF-A0A849PXS3-F1
#
_entry.id   AF-A0A849PXS3-F1
#
_cell.length_a   1.000
_cell.length_b   1.000
_cell.length_c   1.000
_cell.angle_alpha   90.00
_cell.angle_beta   90.00
_cell.angle_gamma   90.00
#
_symmetry.space_group_name_H-M   'P 1'
#
loop_
_entity.id
_entity.type
_entity.pdbx_description
1 polymer ?
#
loop_
_entity_poly.entity_id
_entity_poly.type
_entity_poly.pdbx_seq_one_letter_code
_entity_poly.pdbx_strand_id
1 'polypeptide(L)' 'MAEKKNEIEELIENMISGGDDLVDHLKEVLPDSLAETLIMFHESNVANLNKIKEFVKTK' A
#
# COMPACT_ATOMS: atom_id res chain seq x y z
N MET A 1 4.99 -22.09 17.68
CA MET A 1 3.78 -21.26 17.78
C MET A 1 3.87 -20.29 16.63
N ALA A 2 2.90 -20.31 15.71
CA ALA A 2 2.87 -19.33 14.62
C ALA A 2 2.94 -17.94 15.25
N GLU A 3 3.99 -17.18 14.92
CA GLU A 3 4.11 -15.78 15.33
C GLU A 3 2.84 -15.10 14.86
N LYS A 4 1.98 -14.70 15.80
CA LYS A 4 0.77 -13.95 15.48
C LYS A 4 1.28 -12.65 14.85
N LYS A 5 1.20 -12.57 13.52
CA LYS A 5 1.60 -11.39 12.76
C LYS A 5 0.99 -10.19 13.45
N ASN A 6 1.80 -9.17 13.71
CA ASN A 6 1.31 -7.98 14.41
C ASN A 6 0.09 -7.46 13.64
N GLU A 7 -1.04 -7.26 14.30
CA GLU A 7 -2.30 -6.85 13.66
C GLU A 7 -2.11 -5.56 12.83
N ILE A 8 -1.18 -4.70 13.22
CA ILE A 8 -0.78 -3.50 12.48
C ILE A 8 -0.05 -3.86 11.18
N GLU A 9 0.81 -4.87 11.17
CA GLU A 9 1.48 -5.32 9.95
C GLU A 9 0.50 -5.92 8.94
N GLU A 10 -0.48 -6.69 9.42
CA GLU A 10 -1.54 -7.25 8.59
C GLU A 10 -2.41 -6.14 8.01
N LEU A 11 -2.78 -5.13 8.81
CA LEU A 11 -3.48 -3.95 8.32
C LEU A 11 -2.67 -3.19 7.26
N ILE A 12 -1.37 -3.00 7.46
CA ILE A 12 -0.50 -2.34 6.49
C ILE A 12 -0.43 -3.12 5.17
N GLU A 13 -0.28 -4.44 5.24
CA GLU A 13 -0.27 -5.28 4.03
C GLU A 13 -1.59 -5.23 3.28
N ASN A 14 -2.72 -5.26 3.98
CA ASN A 14 -4.05 -5.13 3.38
C ASN A 14 -4.26 -3.75 2.73
N MET A 15 -3.70 -2.68 3.32
CA MET A 15 -3.72 -1.34 2.71
C MET A 15 -2.89 -1.27 1.44
N ILE A 16 -1.73 -1.94 1.39
CA ILE A 16 -0.88 -1.98 0.20
C ILE A 16 -1.60 -2.77 -0.91
N SER A 17 -2.00 -4.01 -0.64
CA SER A 17 -2.64 -4.87 -1.65
C SER A 17 -3.96 -4.31 -2.15
N GLY A 18 -4.81 -3.79 -1.25
CA GLY A 18 -6.06 -3.14 -1.65
C GLY A 18 -5.84 -1.85 -2.45
N GLY A 19 -4.75 -1.14 -2.19
CA GLY A 19 -4.36 0.03 -2.99
C GLY A 19 -3.82 -0.37 -4.37
N ASP A 20 -3.03 -1.43 -4.47
CA ASP A 20 -2.56 -1.98 -5.75
C ASP A 20 -3.75 -2.36 -6.64
N ASP A 21 -4.71 -3.11 -6.09
CA ASP A 21 -5.93 -3.51 -6.80
C ASP A 21 -6.74 -2.30 -7.28
N LEU A 22 -6.89 -1.27 -6.44
CA LEU A 22 -7.60 -0.04 -6.80
C LEU A 22 -6.90 0.70 -7.94
N VAL A 23 -5.57 0.82 -7.86
CA VAL A 23 -4.77 1.49 -8.88
C VAL A 23 -4.87 0.74 -10.20
N ASP A 24 -4.80 -0.58 -10.19
CA ASP A 24 -4.90 -1.40 -11.40
C ASP A 24 -6.27 -1.25 -12.08
N HIS A 25 -7.37 -1.25 -11.32
CA HIS A 25 -8.69 -0.98 -11.87
C HIS A 25 -8.81 0.45 -12.42
N LEU A 26 -8.26 1.44 -11.72
CA LEU A 26 -8.40 2.84 -12.11
C LEU A 26 -7.55 3.20 -13.33
N LYS A 27 -6.39 2.57 -13.53
CA LYS A 27 -5.57 2.73 -14.75
C LYS A 27 -6.34 2.39 -16.04
N GLU A 28 -7.30 1.47 -15.97
CA GLU A 28 -8.05 1.04 -17.15
C GLU A 28 -9.19 2.01 -17.54
N VAL A 29 -9.62 2.86 -16.62
CA VAL A 29 -10.79 3.74 -16.80
C VAL A 29 -10.45 5.23 -16.79
N LEU A 30 -9.34 5.61 -16.16
CA LEU A 30 -8.91 7.01 -16.07
C LEU A 30 -8.07 7.41 -17.29
N PRO A 31 -8.10 8.70 -17.69
CA PRO A 31 -7.15 9.23 -18.66
C PRO A 31 -5.70 9.05 -18.18
N ASP A 32 -4.77 8.80 -19.11
CA ASP A 32 -3.37 8.48 -18.82
C ASP A 32 -2.70 9.41 -17.80
N SER A 33 -2.91 10.73 -17.93
CA SER A 33 -2.30 11.73 -17.02
C SER A 33 -2.80 11.61 -15.57
N LEU A 34 -4.06 11.20 -15.38
CA LEU A 34 -4.64 11.00 -14.07
C LEU A 34 -4.26 9.62 -13.50
N ALA A 35 -4.17 8.60 -14.36
CA ALA A 35 -3.66 7.29 -14.00
C ALA A 35 -2.19 7.37 -13.53
N GLU A 36 -1.35 8.09 -14.24
CA GLU A 36 0.07 8.32 -13.87
C GLU A 36 0.18 9.03 -12.52
N THR A 37 -0.63 10.07 -12.30
CA THR A 37 -0.66 10.78 -11.00
C THR A 37 -1.09 9.85 -9.85
N LEU A 38 -2.07 8.99 -10.09
CA LEU A 38 -2.56 8.04 -9.10
C LEU A 38 -1.50 6.98 -8.76
N ILE A 39 -0.78 6.47 -9.78
CA ILE A 39 0.34 5.53 -9.59
C ILE A 39 1.39 6.17 -8.68
N MET A 40 1.85 7.38 -9.01
CA MET A 40 2.88 8.07 -8.21
C MET A 40 2.41 8.33 -6.77
N PHE A 41 1.15 8.69 -6.58
CA PHE A 41 0.55 8.86 -5.25
C PHE A 41 0.56 7.55 -4.46
N HIS A 42 0.16 6.44 -5.09
CA HIS A 42 0.15 5.13 -4.46
C HIS A 42 1.55 4.62 -4.13
N GLU A 43 2.51 4.76 -5.04
CA GLU A 43 3.92 4.42 -4.78
C GLU A 43 4.49 5.16 -3.57
N SER A 44 4.18 6.46 -3.45
CA SER A 44 4.53 7.28 -2.28
C SER A 44 3.88 6.77 -0.99
N ASN A 45 2.60 6.37 -1.05
CA ASN A 45 1.89 5.80 0.09
C ASN A 45 2.48 4.45 0.51
N VAL A 46 2.78 3.56 -0.43
CA VAL A 46 3.43 2.26 -0.15
C VAL A 46 4.80 2.47 0.50
N ALA A 47 5.59 3.44 0.03
CA ALA A 47 6.87 3.78 0.65
C ALA A 47 6.70 4.24 2.10
N ASN A 48 5.65 5.02 2.41
CA ASN A 48 5.37 5.47 3.77
C ASN A 48 4.83 4.34 4.67
N LEU A 49 3.96 3.49 4.15
CA LEU A 49 3.43 2.32 4.85
C LEU A 49 4.56 1.33 5.22
N ASN A 50 5.52 1.12 4.33
CA ASN A 50 6.70 0.31 4.62
C ASN A 50 7.56 0.92 5.73
N LYS A 51 7.75 2.24 5.76
CA LYS A 51 8.47 2.91 6.88
C LYS A 51 7.75 2.70 8.21
N ILE A 52 6.42 2.80 8.22
CA ILE A 52 5.62 2.56 9.43
C ILE A 52 5.75 1.09 9.86
N LYS A 53 5.70 0.15 8.92
CA LYS A 53 5.89 -1.29 9.19
C LYS A 53 7.22 -1.55 9.89
N GLU A 54 8.31 -0.97 9.40
CA GLU A 54 9.63 -1.10 10.01
C GLU A 54 9.73 -0.41 11.39
N PHE A 55 9.06 0.74 11.57
CA PHE A 55 8.97 1.38 12.89
C PHE A 55 8.22 0.53 13.92
N VAL A 56 7.19 -0.20 13.50
CA VAL A 56 6.40 -1.07 14.37
C VAL A 56 7.18 -2.33 14.75
N LYS A 57 7.98 -2.89 13.82
CA LYS A 57 8.86 -4.05 14.09
C LYS A 57 10.01 -3.78 15.04
N THR A 58 10.49 -2.54 15.09
CA THR A 58 11.66 -2.14 15.87
C THR A 58 11.32 -1.75 17.32
N LYS A 59 10.04 -1.82 17.71
CA LYS A 59 9.53 -1.61 19.07
C LYS A 59 9.03 -2.90 19.69
#